data_AF-K1V699-F1
#
_entry.id   AF-K1V699-F1
#
_cell.length_a   1.000
_cell.length_b   1.000
_cell.length_c   1.000
_cell.angle_alpha   90.00
_cell.angle_beta   90.00
_cell.angle_gamma   90.00
#
_symmetry.space_group_name_H-M   'P 1'
#
loop_
_entity.id
_entity.type
_entity.pdbx_description
1 polymer ?
#
loop_
_entity_poly.entity_id
_entity_poly.type
_entity_poly.pdbx_seq_one_letter_code
_entity_poly.pdbx_strand_id
1 'polypeptide(L)'
;MYASKLTDQPNLVPPLTKTERVLEYKAELERIDPSVEWLMTLYLHPEVTPEEIRKAAAAGIRGVKSYPRGVTTNSSSGIEDYSVYYPVFAAMEECGMVLNLHGEVPSDAEKNISILNAEKHFLAHLEKLAADFPNLKIVLEHATTAEAVETVKKLGPNVGCSITAHHLYLTVDEVAPQPHHFCKPLAKEPRDRKALQDAVRSGNPKFFLGSDSAPHPSASKAPKISESGELHACAAGCYTSPYLVPLVATLLESFGALDQLENYVSKHGRAFYGDEAKTGQEVTLKRAAGSKVPPRITAEGIEIVPFWAGKELAWEIAQ
;
A
#
# COMPACT_ATOMS: atom_id res chain seq x y z
N MET A 1 -11.18 -15.72 -8.53
CA MET A 1 -10.60 -14.91 -7.43
C MET A 1 -11.40 -13.62 -7.25
N TYR A 2 -11.62 -13.10 -6.05
CA TYR A 2 -12.48 -11.91 -5.85
C TYR A 2 -11.65 -10.62 -5.71
N ALA A 3 -11.63 -9.75 -6.73
CA ALA A 3 -10.83 -8.52 -6.77
C ALA A 3 -11.70 -7.26 -6.98
N SER A 4 -12.77 -7.13 -6.19
CA SER A 4 -13.79 -6.07 -6.30
C SER A 4 -13.75 -5.04 -5.15
N LYS A 5 -12.80 -5.15 -4.21
CA LYS A 5 -12.69 -4.24 -3.07
C LYS A 5 -11.35 -3.51 -3.06
N LEU A 6 -11.39 -2.20 -2.84
CA LEU A 6 -10.20 -1.35 -2.77
C LEU A 6 -10.18 -0.59 -1.45
N THR A 7 -9.03 -0.60 -0.78
CA THR A 7 -8.76 0.29 0.35
C THR A 7 -8.22 1.60 -0.19
N ASP A 8 -8.94 2.70 0.06
CA ASP A 8 -8.53 4.02 -0.40
C ASP A 8 -7.62 4.72 0.63
N GLN A 9 -6.60 5.43 0.12
CA GLN A 9 -5.57 6.09 0.92
C GLN A 9 -5.93 7.57 1.16
N PRO A 10 -5.88 8.08 2.41
CA PRO A 10 -6.54 9.33 2.78
C PRO A 10 -5.65 10.58 2.64
N ASN A 11 -4.55 10.50 1.90
CA ASN A 11 -3.53 11.54 1.75
C ASN A 11 -3.81 12.55 0.62
N LEU A 12 -5.10 12.89 0.43
CA LEU A 12 -5.53 13.97 -0.44
C LEU A 12 -5.01 15.33 0.07
N VAL A 13 -5.24 16.38 -0.72
CA VAL A 13 -4.96 17.77 -0.32
C VAL A 13 -6.29 18.53 -0.27
N PRO A 14 -6.82 18.86 0.92
CA PRO A 14 -6.34 18.49 2.26
C PRO A 14 -6.56 16.99 2.62
N PRO A 15 -5.87 16.44 3.64
CA PRO A 15 -6.03 15.05 4.04
C PRO A 15 -7.42 14.76 4.61
N LEU A 16 -7.88 13.51 4.48
CA LEU A 16 -9.20 13.10 4.95
C LEU A 16 -9.20 12.83 6.47
N THR A 17 -9.50 13.87 7.26
CA THR A 17 -9.48 13.79 8.74
C THR A 17 -10.87 13.76 9.38
N LYS A 18 -11.95 13.89 8.60
CA LYS A 18 -13.34 13.95 9.07
C LYS A 18 -14.22 12.95 8.34
N THR A 19 -15.12 12.31 9.09
CA THR A 19 -16.06 11.29 8.58
C THR A 19 -16.87 11.81 7.40
N GLU A 20 -17.43 13.02 7.49
CA GLU A 20 -18.27 13.61 6.44
C GLU A 20 -17.52 13.70 5.11
N ARG A 21 -16.28 14.22 5.15
CA ARG A 21 -15.47 14.38 3.94
C ARG A 21 -15.09 13.04 3.34
N VAL A 22 -14.83 12.02 4.17
CA VAL A 22 -14.59 10.65 3.69
C VAL A 22 -15.82 10.08 2.97
N LEU A 23 -17.02 10.31 3.50
CA LEU A 23 -18.26 9.83 2.88
C LEU A 23 -18.58 10.56 1.57
N GLU A 24 -18.35 11.86 1.50
CA GLU A 24 -18.44 12.63 0.26
C GLU A 24 -17.49 12.07 -0.81
N TYR A 25 -16.23 11.83 -0.44
CA TYR A 25 -15.24 11.29 -1.37
C TYR A 25 -15.60 9.86 -1.81
N LYS A 26 -16.09 9.02 -0.91
CA LYS A 26 -16.62 7.69 -1.26
C LYS A 26 -17.74 7.79 -2.30
N ALA A 27 -18.69 8.72 -2.13
CA ALA A 27 -19.77 8.92 -3.09
C ALA A 27 -19.29 9.49 -4.44
N GLU A 28 -18.18 10.24 -4.48
CA GLU A 28 -17.49 10.61 -5.72
C GLU A 28 -16.94 9.35 -6.43
N LEU A 29 -16.23 8.48 -5.70
CA LEU A 29 -15.66 7.24 -6.24
C LEU A 29 -16.72 6.25 -6.74
N GLU A 30 -17.81 6.05 -5.99
CA GLU A 30 -18.92 5.17 -6.38
C GLU A 30 -19.67 5.67 -7.63
N ARG A 31 -19.68 6.98 -7.87
CA ARG A 31 -20.23 7.55 -9.12
C ARG A 31 -19.35 7.27 -10.32
N ILE A 32 -18.04 7.18 -10.13
CA ILE A 32 -17.08 6.85 -11.19
C ILE A 32 -17.17 5.36 -11.53
N ASP A 33 -17.19 4.51 -10.50
CA ASP A 33 -17.31 3.06 -10.68
C ASP A 33 -18.19 2.44 -9.58
N PRO A 34 -19.48 2.17 -9.87
CA PRO A 34 -20.40 1.56 -8.90
C PRO A 34 -20.17 0.05 -8.73
N SER A 35 -19.29 -0.57 -9.54
CA SER A 35 -18.99 -2.01 -9.44
C SER A 35 -17.96 -2.34 -8.35
N VAL A 36 -17.25 -1.34 -7.85
CA VAL A 36 -16.20 -1.46 -6.82
C VAL A 36 -16.78 -1.18 -5.44
N GLU A 37 -16.43 -2.03 -4.48
CA GLU A 37 -16.73 -1.79 -3.06
C GLU A 37 -15.54 -1.05 -2.40
N TRP A 38 -15.75 0.21 -2.06
CA TRP A 38 -14.72 1.09 -1.50
C TRP A 38 -14.64 0.98 0.03
N LEU A 39 -13.48 0.57 0.54
CA LEU A 39 -13.14 0.53 1.96
C LEU A 39 -12.33 1.78 2.31
N MET A 40 -13.00 2.75 2.93
CA MET A 40 -12.39 4.05 3.20
C MET A 40 -11.59 4.05 4.50
N THR A 41 -10.64 4.98 4.60
CA THR A 41 -9.83 5.22 5.79
C THR A 41 -9.76 6.70 6.14
N LEU A 42 -9.44 7.01 7.40
CA LEU A 42 -9.07 8.36 7.84
C LEU A 42 -7.54 8.53 7.80
N TYR A 43 -7.07 9.75 7.61
CA TYR A 43 -5.67 10.12 7.81
C TYR A 43 -5.41 10.35 9.31
N LEU A 44 -4.41 9.68 9.89
CA LEU A 44 -4.03 9.90 11.29
C LEU A 44 -3.48 11.32 11.48
N HIS A 45 -4.23 12.15 12.19
CA HIS A 45 -3.95 13.59 12.33
C HIS A 45 -4.27 14.04 13.76
N PRO A 46 -3.62 15.09 14.31
CA PRO A 46 -3.96 15.62 15.64
C PRO A 46 -5.43 16.01 15.85
N GLU A 47 -6.17 16.27 14.76
CA GLU A 47 -7.60 16.60 14.80
C GLU A 47 -8.54 15.37 14.85
N VAL A 48 -8.00 14.16 14.66
CA VAL A 48 -8.77 12.92 14.77
C VAL A 48 -8.83 12.56 16.25
N THR A 49 -10.03 12.62 16.81
CA THR A 49 -10.29 12.33 18.23
C THR A 49 -10.89 10.93 18.38
N PRO A 50 -10.88 10.35 19.60
CA PRO A 50 -11.60 9.10 19.88
C PRO A 50 -13.08 9.13 19.47
N GLU A 51 -13.74 10.29 19.59
CA GLU A 51 -15.13 10.46 19.18
C GLU A 51 -15.29 10.41 17.65
N GLU A 52 -14.37 11.06 16.92
CA GLU A 52 -14.35 10.97 15.46
C GLU A 52 -14.12 9.53 14.98
N ILE A 53 -13.30 8.74 15.70
CA ILE A 53 -13.11 7.31 15.42
C ILE A 53 -14.41 6.52 15.57
N ARG A 54 -15.13 6.68 16.68
CA ARG A 54 -16.40 5.97 16.89
C ARG A 54 -17.44 6.33 15.84
N LYS A 55 -17.53 7.62 15.50
CA LYS A 55 -18.40 8.12 14.44
C LYS A 55 -18.03 7.55 13.07
N ALA A 56 -16.74 7.52 12.73
CA ALA A 56 -16.24 6.95 11.49
C ALA A 56 -16.53 5.45 11.39
N ALA A 57 -16.29 4.69 12.46
CA ALA A 57 -16.59 3.27 12.53
C ALA A 57 -18.09 2.99 12.33
N ALA A 58 -18.97 3.76 12.99
CA ALA A 58 -20.42 3.66 12.81
C ALA A 58 -20.87 3.99 11.38
N ALA A 59 -20.13 4.85 10.67
CA ALA A 59 -20.36 5.16 9.26
C ALA A 59 -19.75 4.13 8.27
N GLY A 60 -19.09 3.08 8.77
CA GLY A 60 -18.50 2.02 7.95
C GLY A 60 -17.08 2.30 7.42
N ILE A 61 -16.40 3.33 7.92
CA ILE A 61 -14.98 3.58 7.65
C ILE A 61 -14.16 2.49 8.35
N ARG A 62 -13.23 1.86 7.63
CA ARG A 62 -12.60 0.59 8.08
C ARG A 62 -11.30 0.75 8.83
N GLY A 63 -10.66 1.91 8.73
CA GLY A 63 -9.36 2.10 9.35
C GLY A 63 -8.87 3.54 9.36
N VAL A 64 -7.66 3.68 9.89
CA VAL A 64 -6.90 4.93 9.90
C VAL A 64 -5.53 4.63 9.33
N LYS A 65 -5.05 5.47 8.42
CA LYS A 65 -3.71 5.37 7.82
C LYS A 65 -2.78 6.39 8.46
N SER A 66 -1.66 5.89 8.97
CA SER A 66 -0.55 6.69 9.46
C SER A 66 0.49 6.93 8.37
N TYR A 67 0.89 8.19 8.23
CA TYR A 67 2.06 8.60 7.46
C TYR A 67 3.05 9.33 8.39
N PRO A 68 4.25 8.79 8.61
CA PRO A 68 5.30 9.48 9.35
C PRO A 68 5.72 10.78 8.65
N ARG A 69 6.23 11.75 9.43
CA ARG A 69 6.44 13.10 8.91
C ARG A 69 7.45 13.15 7.76
N GLY A 70 7.05 13.69 6.62
CA GLY A 70 7.94 13.94 5.48
C GLY A 70 8.50 12.68 4.81
N VAL A 71 8.02 11.48 5.15
CA VAL A 71 8.56 10.24 4.58
C VAL A 71 8.02 9.91 3.21
N THR A 72 6.87 10.46 2.80
CA THR A 72 6.24 10.24 1.49
C THR A 72 5.37 11.42 1.01
N THR A 73 4.75 11.33 -0.17
CA THR A 73 3.91 12.38 -0.78
C THR A 73 2.78 12.82 0.16
N ASN A 74 2.64 14.14 0.36
CA ASN A 74 1.65 14.80 1.25
C ASN A 74 1.76 14.45 2.75
N SER A 75 2.94 14.02 3.25
CA SER A 75 3.14 13.63 4.66
C SER A 75 3.76 14.73 5.57
N SER A 76 3.75 16.00 5.17
CA SER A 76 4.42 17.10 5.91
C SER A 76 3.92 17.33 7.35
N SER A 77 2.73 16.81 7.68
CA SER A 77 2.08 16.84 9.00
C SER A 77 2.27 15.57 9.86
N GLY A 78 3.13 14.64 9.45
CA GLY A 78 3.25 13.32 10.10
C GLY A 78 3.89 13.30 11.50
N ILE A 79 4.02 12.08 12.03
CA ILE A 79 4.14 11.79 13.47
C ILE A 79 5.59 11.57 13.92
N GLU A 80 5.97 12.18 15.05
CA GLU A 80 7.28 11.99 15.71
C GLU A 80 7.20 11.02 16.91
N ASP A 81 6.06 10.96 17.59
CA ASP A 81 5.77 10.00 18.66
C ASP A 81 4.32 9.50 18.55
N TYR A 82 4.13 8.18 18.53
CA TYR A 82 2.82 7.54 18.48
C TYR A 82 2.05 7.63 19.80
N SER A 83 2.72 7.88 20.93
CA SER A 83 2.10 7.92 22.26
C SER A 83 0.95 8.93 22.35
N VAL A 84 1.06 10.06 21.64
CA VAL A 84 0.03 11.11 21.63
C VAL A 84 -1.29 10.65 20.98
N TYR A 85 -1.25 9.59 20.17
CA TYR A 85 -2.41 9.00 19.50
C TYR A 85 -2.97 7.78 20.22
N TYR A 86 -2.44 7.40 21.39
CA TYR A 86 -2.94 6.22 22.11
C TYR A 86 -4.43 6.27 22.45
N PRO A 87 -5.03 7.43 22.81
CA PRO A 87 -6.49 7.52 22.97
C PRO A 87 -7.24 7.19 21.68
N VAL A 88 -6.69 7.57 20.52
CA VAL A 88 -7.27 7.25 19.20
C VAL A 88 -7.15 5.76 18.91
N PHE A 89 -5.99 5.16 19.19
CA PHE A 89 -5.75 3.72 19.00
C PHE A 89 -6.61 2.85 19.91
N ALA A 90 -6.83 3.26 21.16
CA ALA A 90 -7.76 2.58 22.06
C ALA A 90 -9.19 2.58 21.48
N ALA A 91 -9.68 3.73 20.97
CA ALA A 91 -10.98 3.80 20.33
C ALA A 91 -11.06 2.96 19.04
N MET A 92 -9.98 2.89 18.26
CA MET A 92 -9.91 2.04 17.07
C MET A 92 -9.98 0.55 17.45
N GLU A 93 -9.29 0.15 18.51
CA GLU A 93 -9.32 -1.21 19.06
C GLU A 93 -10.73 -1.59 19.53
N GLU A 94 -11.39 -0.72 20.31
CA GLU A 94 -12.79 -0.87 20.75
C GLU A 94 -13.75 -1.08 19.57
N CYS A 95 -13.52 -0.34 18.47
CA CYS A 95 -14.39 -0.35 17.30
C CYS A 95 -14.00 -1.40 16.25
N GLY A 96 -12.92 -2.17 16.46
CA GLY A 96 -12.43 -3.16 15.51
C GLY A 96 -11.90 -2.59 14.19
N MET A 97 -11.50 -1.31 14.18
CA MET A 97 -10.87 -0.64 13.02
C MET A 97 -9.44 -1.11 12.81
N VAL A 98 -8.91 -0.89 11.62
CA VAL A 98 -7.53 -1.24 11.23
C VAL A 98 -6.62 -0.02 11.27
N LEU A 99 -5.47 -0.13 11.93
CA LEU A 99 -4.37 0.83 11.84
C LEU A 99 -3.41 0.42 10.71
N ASN A 100 -3.38 1.22 9.65
CA ASN A 100 -2.51 1.01 8.51
C ASN A 100 -1.26 1.89 8.69
N LEU A 101 -0.06 1.31 8.59
CA LEU A 101 1.18 2.01 8.87
C LEU A 101 2.04 2.10 7.61
N HIS A 102 2.34 3.32 7.15
CA HIS A 102 3.53 3.54 6.33
C HIS A 102 4.74 3.41 7.24
N GLY A 103 5.35 2.22 7.27
CA GLY A 103 6.34 1.89 8.28
C GLY A 103 7.75 2.38 7.99
N GLU A 104 7.98 3.70 7.87
CA GLU A 104 9.32 4.30 7.78
C GLU A 104 9.45 5.44 8.78
N VAL A 105 10.57 5.51 9.51
CA VAL A 105 10.89 6.72 10.28
C VAL A 105 11.49 7.81 9.35
N PRO A 106 11.38 9.11 9.70
CA PRO A 106 12.05 10.17 8.96
C PRO A 106 13.57 9.95 8.86
N SER A 107 14.16 10.29 7.71
CA SER A 107 15.62 10.28 7.54
C SER A 107 16.27 11.24 8.54
N ASP A 108 17.36 10.79 9.15
CA ASP A 108 18.10 11.53 10.17
C ASP A 108 19.58 11.15 10.05
N ALA A 109 20.39 12.07 9.54
CA ALA A 109 21.81 11.84 9.29
C ALA A 109 22.61 11.64 10.59
N GLU A 110 22.22 12.29 11.69
CA GLU A 110 22.89 12.17 12.98
C GLU A 110 22.65 10.78 13.59
N LYS A 111 21.50 10.19 13.29
CA LYS A 111 21.14 8.82 13.71
C LYS A 111 21.47 7.75 12.67
N ASN A 112 22.14 8.09 11.57
CA ASN A 112 22.43 7.18 10.46
C ASN A 112 21.17 6.53 9.86
N ILE A 113 20.09 7.29 9.75
CA ILE A 113 18.82 6.87 9.17
C ILE A 113 18.70 7.45 7.75
N SER A 114 18.45 6.57 6.78
CA SER A 114 18.25 6.90 5.37
C SER A 114 17.09 6.10 4.80
N ILE A 115 16.71 6.38 3.55
CA ILE A 115 15.67 5.63 2.82
C ILE A 115 15.95 4.12 2.71
N LEU A 116 17.20 3.68 2.94
CA LEU A 116 17.57 2.26 2.89
C LEU A 116 17.27 1.52 4.20
N ASN A 117 17.30 2.20 5.35
CA ASN A 117 17.13 1.57 6.66
C ASN A 117 15.98 2.17 7.50
N ALA A 118 15.25 3.16 6.98
CA ALA A 118 14.11 3.78 7.65
C ALA A 118 13.03 2.76 8.07
N GLU A 119 12.73 1.78 7.20
CA GLU A 119 11.75 0.73 7.52
C GLU A 119 12.21 -0.13 8.70
N LYS A 120 13.49 -0.51 8.71
CA LYS A 120 14.08 -1.32 9.79
C LYS A 120 13.99 -0.62 11.15
N HIS A 121 14.23 0.68 11.19
CA HIS A 121 14.12 1.46 12.43
C HIS A 121 12.66 1.61 12.90
N PHE A 122 11.71 1.61 11.96
CA PHE A 122 10.28 1.66 12.30
C PHE A 122 9.78 0.41 13.02
N LEU A 123 10.43 -0.75 12.84
CA LEU A 123 9.97 -2.03 13.38
C LEU A 123 9.81 -2.02 14.91
N ALA A 124 10.64 -1.27 15.63
CA ALA A 124 10.49 -1.11 17.08
C ALA A 124 9.16 -0.42 17.47
N HIS A 125 8.67 0.52 16.65
CA HIS A 125 7.35 1.13 16.84
C HIS A 125 6.24 0.13 16.56
N LEU A 126 6.36 -0.69 15.51
CA LEU A 126 5.39 -1.74 15.20
C LEU A 126 5.28 -2.75 16.35
N GLU A 127 6.41 -3.25 16.86
CA GLU A 127 6.45 -4.17 17.99
C GLU A 127 5.83 -3.56 19.25
N LYS A 128 6.16 -2.30 19.55
CA LYS A 128 5.57 -1.57 20.68
C LYS A 128 4.06 -1.41 20.54
N LEU A 129 3.57 -0.97 19.39
CA LEU A 129 2.13 -0.81 19.14
C LEU A 129 1.38 -2.14 19.26
N ALA A 130 1.95 -3.22 18.72
CA ALA A 130 1.35 -4.56 18.82
C ALA A 130 1.33 -5.09 20.27
N ALA A 131 2.31 -4.73 21.09
CA ALA A 131 2.36 -5.09 22.50
C ALA A 131 1.38 -4.26 23.35
N ASP A 132 1.28 -2.97 23.08
CA ASP A 132 0.43 -2.04 23.84
C ASP A 132 -1.06 -2.18 23.47
N PHE A 133 -1.38 -2.59 22.23
CA PHE A 133 -2.74 -2.80 21.72
C PHE A 133 -2.90 -4.20 21.10
N PRO A 134 -2.98 -5.26 21.93
CA PRO A 134 -2.95 -6.65 21.46
C PRO A 134 -4.18 -7.08 20.64
N ASN A 135 -5.29 -6.32 20.68
CA ASN A 135 -6.50 -6.60 19.91
C ASN A 135 -6.68 -5.65 18.72
N LEU A 136 -5.92 -4.54 18.66
CA LEU A 136 -5.94 -3.62 17.52
C LEU A 136 -5.38 -4.34 16.29
N LYS A 137 -6.16 -4.35 15.20
CA LYS A 137 -5.69 -4.84 13.91
C LYS A 137 -4.70 -3.82 13.32
N ILE A 138 -3.49 -4.26 13.03
CA ILE A 138 -2.41 -3.42 12.50
C ILE A 138 -1.91 -4.01 11.19
N VAL A 139 -1.80 -3.19 10.15
CA VAL A 139 -1.16 -3.56 8.87
C VAL A 139 0.12 -2.76 8.72
N LEU A 140 1.26 -3.46 8.66
CA LEU A 140 2.48 -2.89 8.08
C LEU A 140 2.30 -2.85 6.57
N GLU A 141 2.03 -1.67 6.02
CA GLU A 141 1.79 -1.54 4.58
C GLU A 141 3.10 -1.72 3.79
N HIS A 142 2.96 -2.25 2.56
CA HIS A 142 3.97 -2.28 1.49
C HIS A 142 5.41 -2.52 2.00
N ALA A 143 5.60 -3.61 2.75
CA ALA A 143 6.91 -3.94 3.33
C ALA A 143 7.98 -4.19 2.25
N THR A 144 9.21 -3.78 2.54
CA THR A 144 10.32 -3.80 1.57
C THR A 144 11.57 -4.52 2.04
N THR A 145 11.64 -4.93 3.31
CA THR A 145 12.83 -5.56 3.93
C THR A 145 12.57 -6.99 4.41
N ALA A 146 13.62 -7.81 4.44
CA ALA A 146 13.57 -9.11 5.09
C ALA A 146 13.26 -8.98 6.60
N GLU A 147 13.79 -7.95 7.26
CA GLU A 147 13.52 -7.65 8.67
C GLU A 147 12.03 -7.41 8.95
N ALA A 148 11.32 -6.69 8.09
CA ALA A 148 9.88 -6.47 8.22
C ALA A 148 9.08 -7.78 8.13
N VAL A 149 9.41 -8.63 7.15
CA VAL A 149 8.80 -9.96 6.99
C VAL A 149 8.99 -10.80 8.26
N GLU A 150 10.22 -10.87 8.78
CA GLU A 150 10.52 -11.66 9.98
C GLU A 150 9.86 -11.09 11.24
N THR A 151 9.72 -9.78 11.33
CA THR A 151 9.02 -9.12 12.45
C THR A 151 7.53 -9.46 12.43
N VAL A 152 6.86 -9.29 11.30
CA VAL A 152 5.41 -9.59 11.16
C VAL A 152 5.10 -11.06 11.46
N LYS A 153 5.97 -11.99 11.06
CA LYS A 153 5.84 -13.42 11.37
C LYS A 153 5.84 -13.72 12.87
N LYS A 154 6.63 -12.97 13.66
CA LYS A 154 6.77 -13.16 15.12
C LYS A 154 5.63 -12.52 15.91
N LEU A 155 4.99 -11.49 15.36
CA LEU A 155 3.91 -10.77 16.01
C LEU A 155 2.58 -11.54 16.00
N GLY A 156 1.66 -11.15 16.88
CA GLY A 156 0.33 -11.76 17.05
C GLY A 156 -0.55 -11.73 15.79
N PRO A 157 -1.64 -12.52 15.74
CA PRO A 157 -2.51 -12.63 14.57
C PRO A 157 -3.22 -11.31 14.20
N ASN A 158 -3.27 -10.34 15.11
CA ASN A 158 -3.77 -8.99 14.86
C ASN A 158 -2.84 -8.15 13.96
N VAL A 159 -1.61 -8.61 13.68
CA VAL A 159 -0.66 -7.92 12.79
C VAL A 159 -0.58 -8.62 11.43
N GLY A 160 -0.93 -7.89 10.39
CA GLY A 160 -0.79 -8.26 8.98
C GLY A 160 0.22 -7.38 8.26
N CYS A 161 0.51 -7.74 7.00
CA CYS A 161 1.44 -7.02 6.15
C CYS A 161 0.95 -7.07 4.70
N SER A 162 0.88 -5.90 4.08
CA SER A 162 0.65 -5.84 2.64
C SER A 162 1.98 -5.86 1.89
N ILE A 163 2.00 -6.52 0.73
CA ILE A 163 3.14 -6.54 -0.18
C ILE A 163 2.63 -6.09 -1.56
N THR A 164 3.42 -5.27 -2.25
CA THR A 164 3.05 -4.73 -3.56
C THR A 164 3.52 -5.63 -4.69
N ALA A 165 2.91 -5.48 -5.87
CA ALA A 165 3.40 -6.15 -7.07
C ALA A 165 4.81 -5.67 -7.46
N HIS A 166 5.09 -4.37 -7.30
CA HIS A 166 6.36 -3.79 -7.73
C HIS A 166 7.52 -4.18 -6.81
N HIS A 167 7.32 -4.35 -5.49
CA HIS A 167 8.37 -4.84 -4.58
C HIS A 167 8.66 -6.33 -4.70
N LEU A 168 7.75 -7.12 -5.29
CA LEU A 168 8.05 -8.52 -5.67
C LEU A 168 9.00 -8.62 -6.88
N TYR A 169 9.18 -7.52 -7.64
CA TYR A 169 10.03 -7.47 -8.82
C TYR A 169 11.27 -6.58 -8.62
N LEU A 170 11.11 -5.39 -8.07
CA LEU A 170 12.17 -4.39 -8.00
C LEU A 170 13.18 -4.71 -6.90
N THR A 171 14.43 -4.38 -7.20
CA THR A 171 15.50 -4.12 -6.25
C THR A 171 16.00 -2.68 -6.48
N VAL A 172 16.94 -2.23 -5.65
CA VAL A 172 17.57 -0.92 -5.83
C VAL A 172 18.21 -0.74 -7.22
N ASP A 173 18.68 -1.83 -7.85
CA ASP A 173 19.29 -1.80 -9.18
C ASP A 173 18.29 -1.43 -10.28
N GLU A 174 17.03 -1.86 -10.16
CA GLU A 174 15.98 -1.43 -11.09
C GLU A 174 15.47 -0.02 -10.80
N VAL A 175 15.58 0.45 -9.54
CA VAL A 175 15.07 1.78 -9.15
C VAL A 175 16.06 2.89 -9.48
N ALA A 176 17.35 2.70 -9.17
CA ALA A 176 18.38 3.73 -9.30
C ALA A 176 18.46 4.39 -10.69
N PRO A 177 18.38 3.65 -11.82
CA PRO A 177 18.42 4.26 -13.15
C PRO A 177 17.04 4.66 -13.69
N GLN A 178 15.93 4.34 -13.01
CA GLN A 178 14.57 4.49 -13.55
C GLN A 178 13.66 5.23 -12.56
N PRO A 179 13.48 6.55 -12.71
CA PRO A 179 12.60 7.35 -11.85
C PRO A 179 11.15 6.85 -11.79
N HIS A 180 10.66 6.18 -12.83
CA HIS A 180 9.33 5.57 -12.84
C HIS A 180 9.17 4.40 -11.85
N HIS A 181 10.27 3.77 -11.42
CA HIS A 181 10.29 2.75 -10.38
C HIS A 181 10.51 3.33 -8.97
N PHE A 182 10.82 4.63 -8.85
CA PHE A 182 10.97 5.26 -7.55
C PHE A 182 9.61 5.31 -6.82
N CYS A 183 9.55 4.65 -5.68
CA CYS A 183 8.42 4.58 -4.75
C CYS A 183 8.94 4.62 -3.31
N LYS A 184 8.03 4.73 -2.35
CA LYS A 184 8.35 4.76 -0.92
C LYS A 184 7.45 3.78 -0.18
N PRO A 185 8.02 2.83 0.60
CA PRO A 185 9.45 2.63 0.84
C PRO A 185 10.19 2.18 -0.42
N LEU A 186 11.47 2.57 -0.53
CA LEU A 186 12.30 2.22 -1.68
C LEU A 186 12.44 0.70 -1.79
N ALA A 187 12.42 0.12 -2.99
CA ALA A 187 12.87 -1.27 -3.16
C ALA A 187 14.32 -1.43 -2.67
N LYS A 188 14.60 -2.53 -1.99
CA LYS A 188 15.87 -2.77 -1.27
C LYS A 188 16.76 -3.76 -2.02
N GLU A 189 17.51 -4.58 -1.31
CA GLU A 189 18.47 -5.51 -1.90
C GLU A 189 17.79 -6.78 -2.44
N PRO A 190 18.46 -7.58 -3.29
CA PRO A 190 17.93 -8.86 -3.75
C PRO A 190 17.51 -9.81 -2.63
N ARG A 191 18.19 -9.76 -1.46
CA ARG A 191 17.82 -10.55 -0.27
C ARG A 191 16.44 -10.18 0.27
N ASP A 192 16.09 -8.91 0.20
CA ASP A 192 14.83 -8.39 0.72
C ASP A 192 13.68 -8.75 -0.22
N ARG A 193 13.86 -8.51 -1.53
CA ARG A 193 12.91 -8.98 -2.55
C ARG A 193 12.65 -10.49 -2.43
N LYS A 194 13.70 -11.28 -2.21
CA LYS A 194 13.57 -12.73 -2.02
C LYS A 194 12.76 -13.07 -0.77
N ALA A 195 12.95 -12.35 0.34
CA ALA A 195 12.16 -12.54 1.55
C ALA A 195 10.67 -12.22 1.35
N LEU A 196 10.34 -11.17 0.58
CA LEU A 196 8.96 -10.84 0.21
C LEU A 196 8.34 -11.95 -0.67
N GLN A 197 9.06 -12.41 -1.69
CA GLN A 197 8.62 -13.53 -2.53
C GLN A 197 8.40 -14.81 -1.71
N ASP A 198 9.30 -15.13 -0.78
CA ASP A 198 9.18 -16.28 0.11
C ASP A 198 7.99 -16.15 1.07
N ALA A 199 7.71 -14.95 1.57
CA ALA A 199 6.54 -14.68 2.40
C ALA A 199 5.24 -15.00 1.65
N VAL A 200 5.10 -14.51 0.41
CA VAL A 200 3.94 -14.81 -0.44
C VAL A 200 3.87 -16.29 -0.78
N ARG A 201 4.99 -16.89 -1.20
CA ARG A 201 5.07 -18.31 -1.58
C ARG A 201 4.75 -19.26 -0.41
N SER A 202 5.01 -18.85 0.83
CA SER A 202 4.71 -19.67 2.01
C SER A 202 3.21 -19.88 2.27
N GLY A 203 2.34 -19.07 1.66
CA GLY A 203 0.91 -19.09 1.94
C GLY A 203 0.54 -18.61 3.35
N ASN A 204 1.44 -17.93 4.05
CA ASN A 204 1.17 -17.40 5.39
C ASN A 204 0.07 -16.31 5.32
N PRO A 205 -1.03 -16.45 6.10
CA PRO A 205 -2.20 -15.57 6.02
C PRO A 205 -1.94 -14.12 6.45
N LYS A 206 -0.80 -13.84 7.09
CA LYS A 206 -0.39 -12.48 7.46
C LYS A 206 0.03 -11.63 6.25
N PHE A 207 0.35 -12.24 5.11
CA PHE A 207 0.82 -11.54 3.93
C PHE A 207 -0.24 -11.58 2.82
N PHE A 208 -0.63 -10.39 2.35
CA PHE A 208 -1.66 -10.22 1.33
C PHE A 208 -1.34 -9.05 0.40
N LEU A 209 -2.04 -8.99 -0.73
CA LEU A 209 -1.83 -7.94 -1.73
C LEU A 209 -2.30 -6.58 -1.20
N GLY A 210 -1.39 -5.60 -1.21
CA GLY A 210 -1.72 -4.18 -1.21
C GLY A 210 -0.98 -3.55 -2.37
N SER A 211 -1.69 -2.94 -3.33
CA SER A 211 -1.04 -2.53 -4.59
C SER A 211 -0.08 -1.36 -4.43
N ASP A 212 -0.40 -0.46 -3.49
CA ASP A 212 0.16 0.89 -3.40
C ASP A 212 0.27 1.57 -4.77
N SER A 213 -0.78 1.41 -5.58
CA SER A 213 -0.83 1.99 -6.91
C SER A 213 -0.98 3.50 -6.79
N ALA A 214 0.12 4.21 -7.07
CA ALA A 214 0.24 5.64 -6.88
C ALA A 214 0.51 6.33 -8.24
N PRO A 215 -0.54 6.66 -9.02
CA PRO A 215 -0.39 7.33 -10.29
C PRO A 215 0.14 8.76 -10.10
N HIS A 216 1.15 9.10 -10.90
CA HIS A 216 1.62 10.48 -11.04
C HIS A 216 1.74 10.84 -12.52
N PRO A 217 1.50 12.11 -12.89
CA PRO A 217 1.83 12.59 -14.23
C PRO A 217 3.28 12.25 -14.57
N SER A 218 3.50 11.77 -15.80
CA SER A 218 4.81 11.39 -16.34
C SER A 218 5.86 12.48 -16.10
N ALA A 219 5.46 13.74 -16.31
CA ALA A 219 6.29 14.92 -16.10
C ALA A 219 6.75 15.11 -14.63
N SER A 220 6.05 14.55 -13.64
CA SER A 220 6.41 14.62 -12.22
C SER A 220 7.33 13.48 -11.78
N LYS A 221 7.48 12.45 -12.63
CA LYS A 221 8.40 11.33 -12.41
C LYS A 221 9.79 11.60 -12.98
N ALA A 222 9.92 12.50 -13.95
CA ALA A 222 11.21 12.86 -14.53
C ALA A 222 11.97 13.88 -13.65
N PRO A 223 13.29 13.73 -13.44
CA PRO A 223 14.09 14.75 -12.79
C PRO A 223 14.07 16.03 -13.62
N LYS A 224 13.90 17.17 -12.95
CA LYS A 224 13.84 18.48 -13.59
C LYS A 224 14.79 19.45 -12.92
N ILE A 225 15.42 20.28 -13.73
CA ILE A 225 16.15 21.46 -13.28
C ILE A 225 15.26 22.66 -13.64
N SER A 226 14.92 23.48 -12.66
CA SER A 226 14.17 24.72 -12.90
C SER A 226 15.02 25.73 -13.69
N GLU A 227 14.39 26.78 -14.20
CA GLU A 227 15.11 27.90 -14.82
C GLU A 227 16.10 28.58 -13.86
N SER A 228 15.82 28.54 -12.55
CA SER A 228 16.71 29.03 -11.49
C SER A 228 17.82 28.05 -11.09
N GLY A 229 17.88 26.86 -11.70
CA GLY A 229 18.88 25.82 -11.39
C GLY A 229 18.50 24.89 -10.24
N GLU A 230 17.28 24.97 -9.72
CA GLU A 230 16.82 24.12 -8.62
C GLU A 230 16.50 22.70 -9.12
N LEU A 231 16.97 21.69 -8.36
CA LEU A 231 16.67 20.29 -8.64
C LEU A 231 15.34 19.90 -7.99
N HIS A 232 14.37 19.51 -8.81
CA HIS A 232 13.12 18.96 -8.30
C HIS A 232 13.21 17.45 -8.13
N ALA A 233 12.85 16.97 -6.94
CA ALA A 233 12.77 15.54 -6.65
C ALA A 233 11.67 14.87 -7.48
N CYS A 234 11.87 13.61 -7.82
CA CYS A 234 10.87 12.79 -8.52
C CYS A 234 9.74 12.42 -7.57
N ALA A 235 8.50 12.42 -8.07
CA ALA A 235 7.36 11.90 -7.30
C ALA A 235 7.55 10.40 -7.01
N ALA A 236 7.27 9.98 -5.78
CA ALA A 236 7.37 8.57 -5.36
C ALA A 236 6.04 7.85 -5.60
N GLY A 237 6.07 6.76 -6.37
CA GLY A 237 4.89 5.94 -6.64
C GLY A 237 5.01 5.13 -7.93
N CYS A 238 4.43 3.94 -7.94
CA CYS A 238 4.32 3.08 -9.12
C CYS A 238 2.84 2.89 -9.48
N TYR A 239 2.48 3.04 -10.76
CA TYR A 239 1.10 2.88 -11.20
C TYR A 239 0.84 1.45 -11.70
N THR A 240 0.10 0.66 -10.92
CA THR A 240 -0.16 -0.77 -11.20
C THR A 240 -1.64 -1.09 -11.45
N SER A 241 -2.57 -0.23 -11.03
CA SER A 241 -4.02 -0.54 -10.99
C SER A 241 -4.58 -1.18 -12.26
N PRO A 242 -4.32 -0.68 -13.49
CA PRO A 242 -4.99 -1.19 -14.69
C PRO A 242 -4.65 -2.65 -15.04
N TYR A 243 -3.52 -3.15 -14.55
CA TYR A 243 -3.01 -4.49 -14.87
C TYR A 243 -2.65 -5.29 -13.63
N LEU A 244 -3.13 -4.87 -12.44
CA LEU A 244 -2.64 -5.38 -11.16
C LEU A 244 -2.77 -6.90 -11.05
N VAL A 245 -3.97 -7.45 -11.30
CA VAL A 245 -4.22 -8.89 -11.13
C VAL A 245 -3.44 -9.73 -12.16
N PRO A 246 -3.48 -9.41 -13.47
CA PRO A 246 -2.59 -10.02 -14.47
C PRO A 246 -1.09 -9.94 -14.14
N LEU A 247 -0.63 -8.79 -13.65
CA LEU A 247 0.77 -8.57 -13.26
C LEU A 247 1.16 -9.46 -12.08
N VAL A 248 0.33 -9.51 -11.04
CA VAL A 248 0.59 -10.36 -9.87
C VAL A 248 0.64 -11.84 -10.29
N ALA A 249 -0.29 -12.32 -11.12
CA ALA A 249 -0.24 -13.69 -11.62
C ALA A 249 1.05 -13.98 -12.42
N THR A 250 1.46 -13.04 -13.28
CA THR A 250 2.72 -13.13 -14.06
C THR A 250 3.94 -13.20 -13.13
N LEU A 251 3.98 -12.37 -12.08
CA LEU A 251 5.08 -12.35 -11.13
C LEU A 251 5.11 -13.63 -10.28
N LEU A 252 3.97 -14.05 -9.71
CA LEU A 252 3.89 -15.27 -8.89
C LEU A 252 4.30 -16.52 -9.69
N GLU A 253 3.90 -16.61 -10.95
CA GLU A 253 4.36 -17.69 -11.84
C GLU A 253 5.89 -17.70 -12.00
N SER A 254 6.52 -16.52 -12.15
CA SER A 254 7.97 -16.39 -12.36
C SER A 254 8.84 -16.91 -11.20
N PHE A 255 8.30 -16.99 -9.97
CA PHE A 255 9.01 -17.54 -8.81
C PHE A 255 8.30 -18.76 -8.18
N GLY A 256 7.38 -19.38 -8.92
CA GLY A 256 6.75 -20.65 -8.54
C GLY A 256 5.78 -20.55 -7.36
N ALA A 257 4.95 -19.51 -7.33
CA ALA A 257 3.95 -19.26 -6.28
C ALA A 257 2.53 -18.99 -6.86
N LEU A 258 2.27 -19.41 -8.10
CA LEU A 258 0.98 -19.17 -8.75
C LEU A 258 -0.19 -19.84 -8.00
N ASP A 259 0.06 -20.95 -7.32
CA ASP A 259 -0.88 -21.64 -6.44
C ASP A 259 -1.35 -20.77 -5.26
N GLN A 260 -0.56 -19.76 -4.87
CA GLN A 260 -0.92 -18.80 -3.81
C GLN A 260 -1.73 -17.60 -4.30
N LEU A 261 -2.00 -17.48 -5.61
CA LEU A 261 -2.64 -16.30 -6.19
C LEU A 261 -3.96 -15.94 -5.52
N GLU A 262 -4.85 -16.91 -5.30
CA GLU A 262 -6.15 -16.66 -4.68
C GLU A 262 -6.02 -16.24 -3.21
N ASN A 263 -5.11 -16.90 -2.48
CA ASN A 263 -4.84 -16.61 -1.09
C ASN A 263 -4.31 -15.16 -0.93
N TYR A 264 -3.29 -14.83 -1.71
CA TYR A 264 -2.59 -13.55 -1.66
C TYR A 264 -3.47 -12.37 -2.11
N VAL A 265 -4.20 -12.52 -3.22
CA VAL A 265 -4.97 -11.40 -3.81
C VAL A 265 -6.38 -11.27 -3.24
N SER A 266 -6.88 -12.29 -2.52
CA SER A 266 -8.28 -12.30 -2.10
C SER A 266 -8.47 -12.77 -0.66
N LYS A 267 -8.18 -14.03 -0.35
CA LYS A 267 -8.65 -14.65 0.91
C LYS A 267 -8.01 -14.04 2.16
N HIS A 268 -6.69 -13.82 2.13
CA HIS A 268 -5.96 -13.35 3.31
C HIS A 268 -6.35 -11.93 3.72
N GLY A 269 -6.37 -10.98 2.78
CA GLY A 269 -6.80 -9.60 3.05
C GLY A 269 -8.25 -9.55 3.52
N ARG A 270 -9.16 -10.28 2.87
CA ARG A 270 -10.57 -10.38 3.28
C ARG A 270 -10.71 -10.89 4.72
N ALA A 271 -10.04 -11.99 5.05
CA ALA A 271 -10.06 -12.55 6.39
C ALA A 271 -9.52 -11.55 7.43
N PHE A 272 -8.42 -10.86 7.15
CA PHE A 272 -7.83 -9.87 8.06
C PHE A 272 -8.78 -8.69 8.32
N TYR A 273 -9.44 -8.18 7.27
CA TYR A 273 -10.39 -7.09 7.40
C TYR A 273 -11.74 -7.52 7.98
N GLY A 274 -12.04 -8.83 8.03
CA GLY A 274 -13.33 -9.36 8.49
C GLY A 274 -14.41 -9.30 7.41
N ASP A 275 -14.01 -9.39 6.14
CA ASP A 275 -14.88 -9.37 4.98
C ASP A 275 -14.97 -10.77 4.36
N GLU A 276 -16.15 -11.11 3.83
CA GLU A 276 -16.35 -12.37 3.10
C GLU A 276 -16.39 -12.12 1.59
N ALA A 277 -16.08 -13.17 0.82
CA ALA A 277 -16.29 -13.17 -0.62
C ALA A 277 -17.79 -13.35 -0.93
N LYS A 278 -18.30 -12.60 -1.91
CA LYS A 278 -19.68 -12.71 -2.39
C LYS A 278 -19.68 -13.57 -3.64
N THR A 279 -20.51 -14.61 -3.68
CA THR A 279 -20.71 -15.44 -4.89
C THR A 279 -21.09 -14.57 -6.09
N GLY A 280 -20.53 -14.84 -7.26
CA GLY A 280 -20.79 -14.08 -8.49
C GLY A 280 -19.85 -12.88 -8.72
N GLN A 281 -18.87 -12.65 -7.84
CA GLN A 281 -17.82 -11.63 -8.01
C GLN A 281 -16.45 -12.25 -8.38
N GLU A 282 -16.46 -13.45 -8.97
CA GLU A 282 -15.24 -14.15 -9.37
C GLU A 282 -14.62 -13.50 -10.62
N VAL A 283 -13.34 -13.15 -10.50
CA VAL A 283 -12.45 -12.85 -11.62
C VAL A 283 -11.78 -14.13 -12.08
N THR A 284 -11.86 -14.41 -13.38
CA THR A 284 -11.17 -15.52 -14.04
C THR A 284 -9.96 -14.98 -14.78
N LEU A 285 -8.80 -15.63 -14.63
CA LEU A 285 -7.62 -15.35 -15.43
C LEU A 285 -7.41 -16.47 -16.46
N LYS A 286 -6.94 -16.10 -17.64
CA LYS A 286 -6.48 -17.03 -18.67
C LYS A 286 -5.06 -16.68 -19.09
N ARG A 287 -4.33 -17.66 -19.63
CA ARG A 287 -3.01 -17.40 -20.21
C ARG A 287 -3.15 -16.42 -21.38
N ALA A 288 -2.31 -15.40 -21.40
CA ALA A 288 -2.29 -14.40 -22.46
C ALA A 288 -1.37 -14.87 -23.61
N ALA A 289 -1.83 -14.68 -24.84
CA ALA A 289 -1.00 -14.87 -26.04
C ALA A 289 -0.45 -13.52 -26.51
N GLY A 290 0.51 -12.97 -25.75
CA GLY A 290 1.19 -11.71 -26.11
C GLY A 290 0.50 -10.43 -25.64
N SER A 291 -0.19 -10.46 -24.48
CA SER A 291 -0.74 -9.25 -23.87
C SER A 291 0.40 -8.35 -23.40
N LYS A 292 0.46 -7.12 -23.93
CA LYS A 292 1.49 -6.13 -23.60
C LYS A 292 0.87 -4.94 -22.89
N VAL A 293 1.53 -4.52 -21.82
CA VAL A 293 1.16 -3.28 -21.14
C VAL A 293 1.57 -2.10 -22.02
N PRO A 294 0.68 -1.13 -22.30
CA PRO A 294 1.01 0.01 -23.13
C PRO A 294 2.16 0.82 -22.51
N PRO A 295 3.02 1.43 -23.33
CA PRO A 295 4.16 2.19 -22.81
C PRO A 295 3.74 3.46 -22.05
N ARG A 296 2.52 3.95 -22.29
CA ARG A 296 1.91 5.13 -21.66
C ARG A 296 0.39 5.02 -21.69
N ILE A 297 -0.27 5.68 -20.75
CA ILE A 297 -1.72 5.85 -20.71
C ILE A 297 -1.98 7.36 -20.68
N THR A 298 -2.85 7.85 -21.56
CA THR A 298 -3.23 9.27 -21.62
C THR A 298 -4.73 9.40 -21.38
N ALA A 299 -5.10 10.20 -20.39
CA ALA A 299 -6.49 10.54 -20.09
C ALA A 299 -6.57 12.02 -19.72
N GLU A 300 -7.54 12.75 -20.28
CA GLU A 300 -7.79 14.17 -19.98
C GLU A 300 -6.53 15.08 -20.08
N GLY A 301 -5.64 14.78 -21.03
CA GLY A 301 -4.39 15.53 -21.22
C GLY A 301 -3.27 15.19 -20.23
N ILE A 302 -3.51 14.27 -19.29
CA ILE A 302 -2.51 13.76 -18.35
C ILE A 302 -1.93 12.46 -18.90
N GLU A 303 -0.61 12.41 -19.05
CA GLU A 303 0.13 11.19 -19.39
C GLU A 303 0.63 10.52 -18.11
N ILE A 304 0.44 9.20 -18.00
CA ILE A 304 0.92 8.37 -16.89
C ILE A 304 1.62 7.14 -17.48
N VAL A 305 2.73 6.72 -16.89
CA VAL A 305 3.47 5.50 -17.29
C VAL A 305 3.14 4.37 -16.32
N PRO A 306 2.53 3.26 -16.77
CA PRO A 306 2.27 2.11 -15.91
C PRO A 306 3.57 1.37 -15.55
N PHE A 307 3.61 0.71 -14.39
CA PHE A 307 4.80 0.04 -13.86
C PHE A 307 5.41 -0.99 -14.82
N TRP A 308 4.58 -1.73 -15.54
CA TRP A 308 5.02 -2.80 -16.46
C TRP A 308 5.07 -2.33 -17.92
N ALA A 309 5.16 -1.02 -18.17
CA ALA A 309 5.14 -0.40 -19.50
C ALA A 309 6.01 -1.13 -20.54
N GLY A 310 5.40 -1.50 -21.66
CA GLY A 310 6.06 -2.15 -22.79
C GLY A 310 6.39 -3.64 -22.60
N LYS A 311 6.22 -4.18 -21.39
CA LYS A 311 6.49 -5.60 -21.08
C LYS A 311 5.26 -6.47 -21.28
N GLU A 312 5.51 -7.75 -21.50
CA GLU A 312 4.46 -8.78 -21.65
C GLU A 312 3.93 -9.25 -20.29
N LEU A 313 2.65 -9.59 -20.28
CA LEU A 313 1.96 -10.29 -19.21
C LEU A 313 1.69 -11.72 -19.65
N ALA A 314 1.94 -12.69 -18.77
CA ALA A 314 1.65 -14.10 -19.03
C ALA A 314 0.16 -14.44 -18.83
N TRP A 315 -0.58 -13.53 -18.20
CA TRP A 315 -1.99 -13.69 -17.83
C TRP A 315 -2.80 -12.47 -18.25
N GLU A 316 -4.09 -12.67 -18.48
CA GLU A 316 -5.07 -11.61 -18.66
C GLU A 316 -6.40 -11.99 -18.00
N ILE A 317 -7.22 -10.98 -17.67
CA ILE A 317 -8.57 -11.21 -17.17
C ILE A 317 -9.41 -11.76 -18.33
N ALA A 318 -10.03 -12.92 -18.12
CA ALA A 318 -11.00 -13.48 -19.05
C ALA A 318 -12.25 -12.61 -19.03
N GLN A 319 -12.66 -12.13 -20.20
CA GLN A 319 -13.93 -11.43 -20.40
C GLN A 319 -15.11 -12.34 -20.09
#